data_AF-A0A951KD87-F1
#
_entry.id   AF-A0A951KD87-F1
#
_cell.length_a   1.000
_cell.length_b   1.000
_cell.length_c   1.000
_cell.angle_alpha   90.00
_cell.angle_beta   90.00
_cell.angle_gamma   90.00
#
_symmetry.space_group_name_H-M   'P 1'
#
loop_
_entity.id
_entity.type
_entity.pdbx_description
1 polymer ?
#
loop_
_entity_poly.entity_id
_entity_poly.type
_entity_poly.pdbx_seq_one_letter_code
_entity_poly.pdbx_strand_id
1 'polypeptide(L)'
;MPRGNPSPKLAITIAPEVHEKILAAAVRDGVSVSAWMTSAAREALRRRAGLAAVAEWEKQNGPFSAEEMEEARRSVREPLGSKRRKAQRPA
;
A
#
# COMPACT_ATOMS: atom_id res chain seq x y z
N MET A 1 -8.40 -14.43 -30.14
CA MET A 1 -7.23 -14.50 -29.23
C MET A 1 -7.47 -15.61 -28.21
N PRO A 2 -6.50 -16.50 -27.94
CA PRO A 2 -6.62 -17.44 -26.84
C PRO A 2 -6.70 -16.63 -25.54
N ARG A 3 -7.79 -16.81 -24.78
CA ARG A 3 -7.87 -16.23 -23.43
C ARG A 3 -6.83 -17.00 -22.59
N GLY A 4 -5.78 -16.31 -22.13
CA GLY A 4 -4.81 -16.89 -21.21
C GLY A 4 -5.51 -17.53 -20.00
N ASN A 5 -4.84 -18.45 -19.32
CA ASN A 5 -5.41 -19.16 -18.18
C ASN A 5 -5.97 -18.15 -17.16
N PRO A 6 -7.25 -18.25 -16.74
CA PRO A 6 -7.80 -17.32 -15.77
C PRO A 6 -6.99 -17.37 -14.48
N SER A 7 -6.86 -16.22 -13.82
CA SER A 7 -6.21 -16.15 -12.51
C SER A 7 -6.88 -17.13 -11.54
N PRO A 8 -6.09 -17.84 -10.70
CA PRO A 8 -6.65 -18.72 -9.68
C PRO A 8 -7.64 -17.96 -8.78
N LYS A 9 -8.80 -18.57 -8.50
CA LYS A 9 -9.78 -18.00 -7.57
C LYS A 9 -9.39 -18.37 -6.15
N LEU A 10 -9.43 -17.38 -5.26
CA LEU A 10 -9.18 -17.57 -3.84
C LEU A 10 -10.50 -17.37 -3.07
N ALA A 11 -10.98 -18.42 -2.39
CA ALA A 11 -12.12 -18.33 -1.48
C ALA A 11 -11.61 -18.07 -0.06
N ILE A 12 -12.04 -16.96 0.55
CA ILE A 12 -11.64 -16.56 1.91
C ILE A 12 -12.85 -16.03 2.68
N THR A 13 -12.83 -16.25 3.98
CA THR A 13 -13.76 -15.60 4.91
C THR A 13 -13.18 -14.26 5.34
N ILE A 14 -14.00 -13.21 5.25
CA ILE A 14 -13.65 -11.86 5.69
C ILE A 14 -14.64 -11.45 6.79
N ALA A 15 -14.15 -10.80 7.84
CA ALA A 15 -15.01 -10.28 8.90
C ALA A 15 -16.07 -9.32 8.32
N PRO A 16 -17.36 -9.42 8.72
CA PRO A 16 -18.45 -8.66 8.07
C PRO A 16 -18.19 -7.15 8.01
N GLU A 17 -17.65 -6.56 9.06
CA GLU A 17 -17.33 -5.14 9.15
C GLU A 17 -16.20 -4.70 8.21
N VAL A 18 -15.36 -5.64 7.77
CA VAL A 18 -14.31 -5.40 6.78
C VAL A 18 -14.84 -5.63 5.36
N HIS A 19 -15.71 -6.62 5.17
CA HIS A 19 -16.37 -6.89 3.89
C HIS A 19 -17.08 -5.63 3.35
N GLU A 20 -17.91 -4.99 4.18
CA GLU A 20 -18.62 -3.75 3.79
C GLU A 20 -17.66 -2.62 3.41
N LYS A 21 -16.54 -2.49 4.12
CA LYS A 21 -15.52 -1.48 3.83
C LYS A 21 -14.81 -1.75 2.51
N ILE A 22 -14.56 -3.01 2.16
CA ILE A 22 -13.97 -3.40 0.89
C ILE A 22 -14.91 -3.05 -0.25
N LEU A 23 -16.20 -3.39 -0.13
CA LEU A 23 -17.21 -3.06 -1.14
C LEU A 23 -17.28 -1.54 -1.38
N ALA A 24 -17.42 -0.76 -0.30
CA ALA A 24 -17.46 0.69 -0.38
C ALA A 24 -16.19 1.28 -0.99
N ALA A 25 -15.03 0.72 -0.66
CA ALA A 25 -13.75 1.17 -1.21
C ALA A 25 -13.62 0.87 -2.70
N ALA A 26 -13.99 -0.33 -3.14
CA ALA A 26 -13.97 -0.70 -4.55
C ALA A 26 -14.91 0.18 -5.39
N VAL A 27 -16.12 0.48 -4.89
CA VAL A 27 -17.07 1.39 -5.53
C VAL A 27 -16.50 2.80 -5.64
N ARG A 28 -16.00 3.36 -4.53
CA ARG A 28 -15.40 4.70 -4.51
C ARG A 28 -14.21 4.83 -5.47
N ASP A 29 -13.39 3.78 -5.54
CA ASP A 29 -12.19 3.75 -6.37
C ASP A 29 -12.50 3.34 -7.83
N GLY A 30 -13.76 3.03 -8.16
CA GLY A 30 -14.21 2.70 -9.52
C GLY A 30 -13.67 1.38 -10.07
N VAL A 31 -13.38 0.41 -9.20
CA VAL A 31 -12.75 -0.88 -9.56
C VAL A 31 -13.54 -2.07 -9.03
N SER A 32 -13.27 -3.26 -9.55
CA SER A 32 -13.83 -4.49 -8.98
C SER A 32 -13.22 -4.80 -7.60
N VAL A 33 -13.94 -5.56 -6.78
CA VAL A 33 -13.42 -6.05 -5.49
C VAL A 33 -12.12 -6.81 -5.64
N SER A 34 -12.00 -7.69 -6.64
CA SER A 34 -10.77 -8.46 -6.88
C SER A 34 -9.59 -7.57 -7.27
N ALA A 35 -9.82 -6.52 -8.07
CA ALA A 35 -8.79 -5.55 -8.43
C ALA A 35 -8.35 -4.73 -7.20
N TRP A 36 -9.32 -4.26 -6.40
CA TRP A 36 -9.06 -3.53 -5.17
C TRP A 36 -8.24 -4.38 -4.18
N MET A 37 -8.67 -5.62 -3.94
CA MET A 37 -7.96 -6.57 -3.06
C MET A 37 -6.57 -6.90 -3.59
N THR A 38 -6.39 -7.05 -4.90
CA THR A 38 -5.07 -7.27 -5.50
C THR A 38 -4.15 -6.09 -5.26
N SER A 39 -4.66 -4.85 -5.37
CA SER A 39 -3.88 -3.64 -5.06
C SER A 39 -3.47 -3.61 -3.59
N ALA A 40 -4.43 -3.81 -2.68
CA ALA A 40 -4.18 -3.84 -1.24
C ALA A 40 -3.15 -4.92 -0.85
N ALA A 41 -3.25 -6.11 -1.45
CA ALA A 41 -2.30 -7.20 -1.24
C ALA A 41 -0.89 -6.83 -1.75
N ARG A 42 -0.78 -6.24 -2.94
CA ARG A 42 0.51 -5.77 -3.49
C ARG A 42 1.16 -4.72 -2.59
N GLU A 43 0.39 -3.77 -2.07
CA GLU A 43 0.91 -2.76 -1.14
C GLU A 43 1.37 -3.37 0.19
N ALA A 44 0.60 -4.30 0.74
CA ALA A 44 0.97 -5.00 1.97
C ALA A 44 2.26 -5.82 1.79
N LEU A 45 2.39 -6.56 0.68
CA LEU A 45 3.59 -7.33 0.36
C LEU A 45 4.80 -6.42 0.13
N ARG A 46 4.64 -5.31 -0.59
CA ARG A 46 5.72 -4.34 -0.81
C ARG A 46 6.25 -3.76 0.50
N ARG A 47 5.34 -3.40 1.43
CA ARG A 47 5.74 -2.90 2.76
C ARG A 47 6.54 -3.94 3.54
N ARG A 48 6.10 -5.21 3.54
CA ARG A 48 6.83 -6.31 4.20
C ARG A 48 8.21 -6.53 3.58
N ALA A 49 8.30 -6.56 2.25
CA ALA A 49 9.56 -6.70 1.55
C ALA A 49 10.52 -5.52 1.84
N GLY A 50 10.00 -4.29 1.88
CA GLY A 50 10.80 -3.11 2.23
C GLY A 50 11.34 -3.16 3.65
N LEU A 51 10.52 -3.54 4.63
CA LEU A 51 10.96 -3.70 6.02
C LEU A 51 12.02 -4.80 6.17
N ALA A 52 11.86 -5.92 5.45
CA ALA A 52 12.85 -6.98 5.44
C ALA A 52 14.18 -6.52 4.81
N ALA A 53 14.12 -5.72 3.74
CA ALA A 53 15.32 -5.14 3.12
C ALA A 53 16.05 -4.16 4.05
N VAL A 54 15.30 -3.33 4.79
CA VAL A 54 15.87 -2.43 5.81
C VAL A 54 16.58 -3.23 6.90
N ALA A 55 15.92 -4.25 7.46
CA ALA A 55 16.51 -5.08 8.50
C ALA A 55 17.78 -5.81 8.02
N GLU A 56 17.81 -6.24 6.76
CA GLU A 56 19.00 -6.88 6.18
C GLU A 56 20.15 -5.89 5.99
N TRP A 57 19.85 -4.66 5.58
CA TRP A 57 20.83 -3.59 5.48
C TRP A 57 21.42 -3.24 6.86
N GLU A 58 20.59 -3.13 7.91
CA GLU A 58 21.06 -2.80 9.27
C GLU A 58 21.98 -3.87 9.86
N LYS A 59 21.79 -5.15 9.52
CA LYS A 59 22.73 -6.21 9.94
C LYS A 59 24.13 -6.01 9.36
N GLN A 60 24.22 -5.45 8.16
CA GLN A 60 25.48 -5.28 7.43
C GLN A 60 26.16 -3.94 7.75
N ASN A 61 25.38 -2.91 8.09
CA ASN A 61 25.87 -1.53 8.22
C ASN A 61 25.70 -0.93 9.62
N GLY A 62 25.00 -1.62 10.52
CA GLY A 62 24.53 -1.09 11.80
C GLY A 62 23.15 -0.42 11.69
N PRO A 63 22.49 -0.17 12.83
CA PRO A 63 21.18 0.48 12.86
C PRO A 63 21.28 1.94 12.42
N PHE A 64 20.20 2.47 11.85
CA PHE A 64 20.12 3.91 11.56
C PHE A 64 20.20 4.74 12.84
N SER A 65 20.92 5.86 12.79
CA SER A 65 20.97 6.83 13.87
C SER A 65 19.64 7.58 14.04
N ALA A 66 19.44 8.20 15.20
CA ALA A 66 18.24 8.98 15.46
C ALA A 66 18.10 10.18 14.50
N GLU A 67 19.22 10.78 14.09
CA GLU A 67 19.26 11.90 13.14
C GLU A 67 18.82 11.47 11.75
N GLU A 68 19.37 10.36 11.23
CA GLU A 68 18.96 9.78 9.94
C GLU A 68 17.48 9.38 9.93
N MET A 69 16.98 8.83 11.04
CA MET A 69 15.56 8.49 11.16
C MET A 69 14.64 9.73 11.18
N GLU A 70 15.06 10.83 11.79
CA GLU A 70 14.32 12.10 11.73
C GLU A 70 14.34 12.71 10.33
N GLU A 71 15.47 12.64 9.62
CA GLU A 71 15.56 13.06 8.22
C GLU A 71 14.66 12.22 7.30
N ALA A 72 14.65 10.90 7.48
CA ALA A 72 13.76 9.99 6.76
C ALA A 72 12.28 10.32 7.04
N ARG A 73 11.92 10.59 8.31
CA ARG A 73 10.56 11.01 8.69
C ARG A 73 10.17 12.33 8.03
N ARG A 74 11.07 13.30 7.94
CA ARG A 74 10.85 14.58 7.24
C ARG A 74 10.61 14.35 5.75
N SER A 75 11.47 13.56 5.12
CA SER A 75 11.37 13.18 3.70
C SER A 75 10.07 12.47 3.35
N VAL A 76 9.52 11.64 4.25
CA VAL A 76 8.22 10.98 4.02
C VAL A 76 7.04 11.93 4.21
N ARG A 77 7.13 12.89 5.14
CA ARG A 77 6.07 13.87 5.41
C ARG A 77 5.91 14.91 4.31
N GLU A 78 7.01 15.33 3.67
CA GLU A 78 7.00 16.38 2.64
C GLU A 78 6.13 16.04 1.40
N PRO A 79 6.21 14.84 0.80
CA PRO A 79 5.33 14.42 -0.29
C PRO A 79 3.85 14.37 0.11
N LEU A 80 3.55 14.05 1.37
CA LEU A 80 2.18 13.95 1.89
C LEU A 80 1.52 15.34 2.06
N GLY A 81 2.31 16.38 2.33
CA GLY A 81 1.84 17.78 2.37
C GLY A 81 1.54 18.37 0.98
N SER A 82 2.33 18.00 -0.03
CA SER A 82 2.18 18.50 -1.40
C SER A 82 0.93 17.96 -2.11
N LYS A 83 0.58 16.68 -1.90
CA LYS A 83 -0.66 16.09 -2.45
C LYS A 83 -1.94 16.72 -1.88
N ARG A 84 -1.95 17.10 -0.59
CA ARG A 84 -3.10 17.78 0.04
C ARG A 84 -3.36 19.18 -0.54
N ARG A 85 -2.30 19.93 -0.88
CA ARG A 85 -2.43 21.27 -1.49
C ARG A 85 -2.97 21.23 -2.92
N LYS A 86 -2.66 20.19 -3.71
CA LYS A 86 -3.23 20.02 -5.06
C LYS A 86 -4.72 19.67 -5.07
N ALA A 87 -5.20 18.93 -4.07
CA ALA A 87 -6.61 18.56 -3.97
C ALA A 87 -7.54 19.69 -3.48
N GLN A 88 -6.99 20.81 -2.99
CA GLN A 88 -7.73 21.93 -2.40
C GLN A 88 -7.81 23.19 -3.27
N ARG A 89 -7.33 23.16 -4.53
CA ARG A 89 -7.51 24.28 -5.46
C ARG A 89 -8.87 24.15 -6.17
N PRO A 90 -9.86 25.01 -5.90
CA PRO A 90 -11.04 25.10 -6.76
C PRO A 90 -10.65 25.72 -8.10
N ALA A 91 -11.39 25.35 -9.16
CA ALA A 91 -11.29 25.91 -10.50
C ALA A 91 -11.89 27.32 -10.56
#